data_AF-A0A1H1DB54-F1
#
_entry.id   AF-A0A1H1DB54-F1
#
_cell.length_a   1.000
_cell.length_b   1.000
_cell.length_c   1.000
_cell.angle_alpha   90.00
_cell.angle_beta   90.00
_cell.angle_gamma   90.00
#
_symmetry.space_group_name_H-M   'P 1'
#
loop_
_entity.id
_entity.type
_entity.pdbx_description
1 polymer ?
#
loop_
_entity_poly.entity_id
_entity_poly.type
_entity_poly.pdbx_seq_one_letter_code
_entity_poly.pdbx_strand_id
1 'polypeptide(L)'
;MNKDGHVLNAALLAVGLGVVLSVDPTAGPVVDDSPTELLLAAGRTVVELSLPVVLGALFPDVDTAFGKHRKTLHNLPVLALFVAFPLVFGNLEYVWVGVATHYLLDVVGSKRGIALFYPFSPTEYGLPTGVATSSKWATSVTVVVTVLELAALALVHYFVFALDTTFVEMMAMVGV
;
A
#
# COMPACT_ATOMS: atom_id res chain seq x y z
N MET A 1 6.36 12.19 -4.11
CA MET A 1 5.70 13.32 -3.43
C MET A 1 6.69 13.85 -2.40
N ASN A 2 6.32 14.69 -1.44
CA ASN A 2 7.15 14.87 -0.25
C ASN A 2 6.83 13.76 0.77
N LYS A 3 7.69 13.61 1.78
CA LYS A 3 7.50 12.62 2.87
C LYS A 3 6.10 12.72 3.50
N ASP A 4 5.64 13.94 3.79
CA ASP A 4 4.33 14.18 4.39
C ASP A 4 3.18 13.65 3.52
N GLY A 5 3.28 13.79 2.20
CA GLY A 5 2.30 13.25 1.25
C GLY A 5 2.26 11.73 1.24
N HIS A 6 3.42 11.07 1.34
CA HIS A 6 3.50 9.61 1.47
C HIS A 6 2.90 9.12 2.78
N VAL A 7 3.16 9.81 3.90
CA VAL A 7 2.56 9.49 5.20
C VAL A 7 1.05 9.70 5.19
N LEU A 8 0.56 10.80 4.62
CA LEU A 8 -0.87 11.07 4.51
C LEU A 8 -1.58 9.98 3.69
N ASN A 9 -1.02 9.63 2.53
CA ASN A 9 -1.56 8.58 1.69
C ASN A 9 -1.58 7.23 2.43
N ALA A 10 -0.46 6.83 3.05
CA ALA A 10 -0.37 5.59 3.81
C ALA A 10 -1.35 5.52 4.99
N ALA A 11 -1.51 6.62 5.73
CA ALA A 11 -2.46 6.69 6.85
C ALA A 11 -3.91 6.55 6.37
N LEU A 12 -4.29 7.28 5.32
CA LEU A 12 -5.62 7.17 4.72
C LEU A 12 -5.86 5.79 4.11
N LEU A 13 -4.84 5.21 3.47
CA LEU A 13 -4.91 3.89 2.86
C LEU A 13 -5.08 2.81 3.93
N ALA A 14 -4.35 2.88 5.06
CA ALA A 14 -4.51 1.93 6.16
C ALA A 14 -5.92 1.97 6.77
N VAL A 15 -6.48 3.17 6.96
CA VAL A 15 -7.85 3.33 7.44
C VAL A 15 -8.85 2.74 6.44
N GLY A 16 -8.75 3.14 5.17
CA GLY A 16 -9.67 2.68 4.14
C GLY A 16 -9.58 1.17 3.88
N LEU A 17 -8.37 0.63 3.80
CA LEU A 17 -8.14 -0.81 3.62
C LEU A 17 -8.65 -1.59 4.84
N GLY A 18 -8.47 -1.07 6.06
CA GLY A 18 -9.01 -1.71 7.26
C GLY A 18 -10.54 -1.83 7.22
N VAL A 19 -11.23 -0.82 6.69
CA VAL A 19 -12.68 -0.90 6.45
C VAL A 19 -13.01 -1.91 5.35
N VAL A 20 -12.27 -1.90 4.24
CA VAL A 20 -12.46 -2.85 3.12
C VAL A 20 -12.33 -4.30 3.59
N LEU A 21 -11.29 -4.63 4.36
CA LEU A 21 -11.07 -6.00 4.85
C LEU A 21 -12.05 -6.40 5.96
N SER A 22 -12.74 -5.44 6.59
CA SER A 22 -13.70 -5.73 7.66
C SER A 22 -15.14 -5.82 7.17
N VAL A 23 -15.37 -5.62 5.86
CA VAL A 23 -16.70 -5.66 5.26
C VAL A 23 -16.65 -6.65 4.10
N ASP A 24 -17.38 -7.76 4.21
CA ASP A 24 -17.62 -8.64 3.07
C ASP A 24 -18.95 -8.23 2.39
N PRO A 25 -18.92 -7.52 1.25
CA PRO A 25 -20.13 -7.14 0.55
C PRO A 25 -20.82 -8.33 -0.13
N THR A 26 -20.17 -9.49 -0.20
CA THR A 26 -20.70 -10.71 -0.82
C THR A 26 -21.41 -11.63 0.17
N ALA A 27 -21.21 -11.43 1.48
CA ALA A 27 -21.80 -12.24 2.56
C ALA A 27 -23.33 -12.09 2.71
N GLY A 28 -23.98 -11.22 1.93
CA GLY A 28 -25.39 -10.87 2.10
C GLY A 28 -25.60 -9.85 3.24
N PRO A 29 -26.84 -9.47 3.58
CA PRO A 29 -27.07 -8.62 4.75
C PRO A 29 -26.51 -9.34 5.98
N VAL A 30 -25.55 -8.73 6.65
CA VAL A 30 -25.03 -9.19 7.95
C VAL A 30 -26.16 -8.97 8.96
N VAL A 31 -27.03 -9.96 9.11
CA VAL A 31 -28.22 -9.86 9.98
C VAL A 31 -27.86 -10.13 11.45
N ASP A 32 -26.68 -10.69 11.71
CA ASP A 32 -26.32 -11.22 13.04
C ASP A 32 -25.30 -10.36 13.82
N ASP A 33 -24.53 -9.48 13.18
CA ASP A 33 -23.58 -8.61 13.89
C ASP A 33 -24.22 -7.28 14.31
N SER A 34 -24.00 -6.88 15.56
CA SER A 34 -24.38 -5.54 16.00
C SER A 34 -23.51 -4.46 15.33
N PRO A 35 -24.03 -3.23 15.12
CA PRO A 35 -23.21 -2.13 14.60
C PRO A 35 -21.93 -1.88 15.41
N THR A 36 -21.98 -2.18 16.71
CA THR A 36 -20.85 -2.06 17.63
C THR A 36 -19.75 -3.09 17.36
N GLU A 37 -20.11 -4.33 17.06
CA GLU A 37 -19.13 -5.39 16.72
C GLU A 37 -18.43 -5.10 15.40
N LEU A 38 -19.18 -4.65 14.39
CA LEU A 38 -18.60 -4.24 13.11
C LEU A 38 -17.60 -3.07 13.28
N LEU A 39 -17.98 -2.06 14.08
CA LEU A 39 -17.10 -0.93 14.40
C LEU A 39 -15.83 -1.38 15.14
N LEU A 40 -15.95 -2.33 16.07
CA LEU A 40 -14.81 -2.83 16.83
C LEU A 40 -13.87 -3.67 15.97
N ALA A 41 -14.42 -4.53 15.10
CA ALA A 41 -13.66 -5.31 14.13
C ALA A 41 -12.89 -4.39 13.18
N ALA A 42 -13.59 -3.43 12.56
CA ALA A 42 -12.96 -2.44 11.68
C ALA A 42 -11.89 -1.64 12.40
N GLY A 43 -12.15 -1.18 13.63
CA GLY A 43 -11.18 -0.43 14.43
C GLY A 43 -9.91 -1.24 14.70
N ARG A 44 -10.04 -2.54 14.99
CA ARG A 44 -8.91 -3.44 15.19
C ARG A 44 -8.09 -3.60 13.92
N THR A 45 -8.73 -3.89 12.79
CA THR A 45 -8.05 -4.04 11.49
C THR A 45 -7.31 -2.76 11.10
N VAL A 46 -7.93 -1.59 11.30
CA VAL A 46 -7.28 -0.30 11.03
C VAL A 46 -6.01 -0.13 11.85
N VAL A 47 -6.04 -0.48 13.15
CA VAL A 47 -4.84 -0.40 14.01
C VAL A 47 -3.75 -1.37 13.55
N GLU A 48 -4.14 -2.61 13.22
CA GLU A 48 -3.22 -3.64 12.74
C GLU A 48 -2.52 -3.23 11.42
N LEU A 49 -3.24 -2.54 10.52
CA LEU A 49 -2.69 -2.03 9.25
C LEU A 49 -1.91 -0.73 9.39
N SER A 50 -2.29 0.15 10.32
CA SER A 50 -1.75 1.51 10.41
C SER A 50 -0.23 1.53 10.54
N LEU A 51 0.32 0.71 11.44
CA LEU A 51 1.75 0.68 11.69
C LEU A 51 2.55 0.13 10.48
N PRO A 52 2.30 -1.09 9.97
CA PRO A 52 3.08 -1.65 8.86
C PRO A 52 2.94 -0.85 7.57
N VAL A 53 1.75 -0.34 7.23
CA VAL A 53 1.54 0.43 5.99
C VAL A 53 2.29 1.76 6.04
N VAL A 54 2.23 2.48 7.16
CA VAL A 54 2.98 3.76 7.31
C VAL A 54 4.48 3.52 7.33
N LEU A 55 4.96 2.49 8.04
CA LEU A 55 6.39 2.15 8.04
C LEU A 55 6.89 1.75 6.65
N GLY A 56 6.11 0.95 5.92
CA GLY A 56 6.41 0.59 4.53
C GLY A 56 6.47 1.82 3.62
N ALA A 57 5.55 2.77 3.78
CA ALA A 57 5.55 3.99 2.96
C ALA A 57 6.71 4.94 3.28
N LEU A 58 7.29 4.87 4.47
CA LEU A 58 8.48 5.64 4.84
C LEU A 58 9.78 4.99 4.37
N PHE A 59 9.80 3.66 4.20
CA PHE A 59 11.01 2.91 3.93
C PHE A 59 11.75 3.33 2.64
N PRO A 60 11.09 3.53 1.48
CA PRO A 60 11.80 3.94 0.26
C PRO A 60 12.59 5.23 0.43
N ASP A 61 12.05 6.20 1.16
CA ASP A 61 12.69 7.50 1.38
C ASP A 61 13.87 7.46 2.36
N VAL A 62 14.16 6.33 2.99
CA VAL A 62 15.40 6.16 3.76
C VAL A 62 16.63 6.30 2.84
N ASP A 63 16.47 6.09 1.52
CA ASP A 63 17.51 6.36 0.52
C ASP A 63 17.84 7.86 0.32
N THR A 64 17.11 8.75 0.99
CA THR A 64 17.52 10.16 1.12
C THR A 64 18.65 10.35 2.12
N ALA A 65 18.82 9.42 3.05
CA ALA A 65 19.94 9.41 4.01
C ALA A 65 21.17 8.66 3.49
N PHE A 66 21.01 7.78 2.49
CA PHE A 66 22.11 7.03 1.89
C PHE A 66 21.81 6.60 0.44
N GLY A 67 22.84 6.42 -0.37
CA GLY A 67 22.66 5.97 -1.76
C GLY A 67 22.09 7.07 -2.67
N LYS A 68 21.28 6.66 -3.64
CA LYS A 68 20.64 7.51 -4.65
C LYS A 68 19.13 7.49 -4.48
N HIS A 69 18.58 8.66 -4.15
CA HIS A 69 17.14 8.86 -4.02
C HIS A 69 16.37 8.49 -5.30
N ARG A 70 15.23 7.81 -5.14
CA ARG A 70 14.35 7.29 -6.22
C ARG A 70 14.96 6.17 -7.05
N LYS A 71 15.98 5.52 -6.49
CA LYS A 71 16.69 4.42 -7.15
C LYS A 71 17.01 3.31 -6.17
N THR A 72 17.67 3.64 -5.07
CA THR A 72 18.28 2.64 -4.17
C THR A 72 17.20 1.81 -3.47
N LEU A 73 16.15 2.46 -2.98
CA LEU A 73 15.02 1.80 -2.32
C LEU A 73 13.68 1.98 -3.05
N HIS A 74 13.69 2.52 -4.28
CA HIS A 74 12.51 2.69 -5.13
C HIS A 74 12.56 1.78 -6.37
N ASN A 75 12.59 0.47 -6.15
CA ASN A 75 12.73 -0.52 -7.22
C ASN A 75 12.04 -1.85 -6.88
N LEU A 76 11.76 -2.64 -7.93
CA LEU A 76 11.07 -3.92 -7.80
C LEU A 76 11.82 -4.95 -6.93
N PRO A 77 13.15 -5.09 -6.97
CA PRO A 77 13.86 -5.96 -6.02
C PRO A 77 13.55 -5.65 -4.56
N VAL A 78 13.46 -4.37 -4.18
CA VAL A 78 13.10 -3.96 -2.81
C VAL A 78 11.63 -4.27 -2.49
N LEU A 79 10.69 -4.00 -3.40
CA LEU A 79 9.30 -4.39 -3.21
C LEU A 79 9.16 -5.92 -3.06
N ALA A 80 9.83 -6.69 -3.92
CA ALA A 80 9.82 -8.14 -3.90
C ALA A 80 10.36 -8.70 -2.56
N LEU A 81 11.36 -8.05 -1.97
CA LEU A 81 11.85 -8.39 -0.63
C LEU A 81 10.73 -8.29 0.41
N PHE A 82 9.98 -7.19 0.44
CA PHE A 82 8.89 -7.01 1.41
C PHE A 82 7.68 -7.90 1.15
N VAL A 83 7.42 -8.27 -0.11
CA VAL A 83 6.40 -9.26 -0.46
C VAL A 83 6.83 -10.65 0.01
N ALA A 84 8.10 -11.02 -0.19
CA ALA A 84 8.62 -12.34 0.19
C ALA A 84 8.85 -12.51 1.70
N PHE A 85 9.13 -11.43 2.42
CA PHE A 85 9.44 -11.45 3.85
C PHE A 85 8.37 -12.18 4.72
N PRO A 86 7.07 -11.83 4.64
CA PRO A 86 6.05 -12.54 5.41
C PRO A 86 5.93 -14.02 5.01
N LEU A 87 6.19 -14.37 3.75
CA LEU A 87 6.14 -15.76 3.27
C LEU A 87 7.22 -16.63 3.95
N VAL A 88 8.37 -16.04 4.28
CA VAL A 88 9.50 -16.75 4.89
C VAL A 88 9.45 -16.69 6.42
N PHE A 89 9.02 -15.55 6.99
CA PHE A 89 9.14 -15.28 8.42
C PHE A 89 7.81 -15.17 9.19
N GLY A 90 6.66 -15.14 8.50
CA GLY A 90 5.34 -15.12 9.12
C GLY A 90 5.02 -13.84 9.90
N ASN A 91 5.61 -12.69 9.52
CA ASN A 91 5.33 -11.40 10.12
C ASN A 91 5.49 -10.26 9.10
N LEU A 92 5.11 -9.02 9.49
CA LEU A 92 5.21 -7.81 8.64
C LEU A 92 4.40 -7.88 7.33
N GLU A 93 3.28 -8.59 7.35
CA GLU A 93 2.46 -8.94 6.18
C GLU A 93 2.02 -7.75 5.34
N TYR A 94 1.78 -6.58 5.95
CA TYR A 94 1.28 -5.40 5.25
C TYR A 94 2.33 -4.33 4.95
N VAL A 95 3.61 -4.57 5.24
CA VAL A 95 4.66 -3.57 4.96
C VAL A 95 4.84 -3.33 3.47
N TRP A 96 4.68 -4.39 2.64
CA TRP A 96 4.78 -4.25 1.19
C TRP A 96 3.68 -3.34 0.62
N VAL A 97 2.50 -3.26 1.24
CA VAL A 97 1.42 -2.34 0.83
C VAL A 97 1.90 -0.91 0.95
N GLY A 98 2.57 -0.57 2.06
CA GLY A 98 3.21 0.73 2.27
C GLY A 98 4.26 1.06 1.21
N VAL A 99 5.13 0.11 0.89
CA VAL A 99 6.17 0.28 -0.14
C VAL A 99 5.53 0.47 -1.52
N ALA A 100 4.53 -0.33 -1.85
CA ALA A 100 3.84 -0.29 -3.14
C ALA A 100 3.08 1.02 -3.33
N THR A 101 2.34 1.49 -2.33
CA THR A 101 1.61 2.76 -2.41
C THR A 101 2.58 3.95 -2.53
N HIS A 102 3.72 3.90 -1.83
CA HIS A 102 4.79 4.89 -2.02
C HIS A 102 5.22 4.95 -3.50
N TYR A 103 5.52 3.79 -4.10
CA TYR A 103 5.97 3.71 -5.49
C TYR A 103 4.91 4.24 -6.44
N LEU A 104 3.65 3.81 -6.27
CA LEU A 104 2.55 4.26 -7.10
C LEU A 104 2.40 5.78 -7.04
N LEU A 105 2.42 6.34 -5.83
CA LEU A 105 2.25 7.77 -5.64
C LEU A 105 3.43 8.58 -6.17
N ASP A 106 4.64 8.00 -6.20
CA ASP A 106 5.79 8.58 -6.86
C ASP A 106 5.74 8.47 -8.40
N VAL A 107 5.14 7.42 -8.94
CA VAL A 107 4.96 7.24 -10.39
C VAL A 107 3.80 8.08 -10.95
N VAL A 108 2.67 8.14 -10.23
CA VAL A 108 1.41 8.73 -10.69
C VAL A 108 1.22 10.16 -10.17
N GLY A 109 1.58 10.41 -8.92
CA GLY A 109 1.32 11.67 -8.24
C GLY A 109 2.39 12.75 -8.44
N SER A 110 3.56 12.40 -8.98
CA SER A 110 4.72 13.28 -9.11
C SER A 110 5.10 13.54 -10.57
N LYS A 111 5.69 14.71 -10.85
CA LYS A 111 6.30 15.03 -12.16
C LYS A 111 7.57 14.22 -12.49
N ARG A 112 8.11 13.48 -11.52
CA ARG A 112 9.31 12.67 -11.67
C ARG A 112 8.95 11.23 -11.27
N GLY A 113 9.59 10.26 -11.90
CA GLY A 113 9.38 8.83 -11.63
C GLY A 113 10.34 8.21 -10.62
N ILE A 114 10.41 6.87 -10.67
CA ILE A 114 11.36 6.02 -9.92
C ILE A 114 12.10 5.07 -10.86
N ALA A 115 13.31 4.67 -10.51
CA ALA A 115 14.07 3.69 -11.27
C ALA A 115 13.64 2.25 -10.94
N LEU A 116 12.49 1.86 -11.48
CA LEU A 116 11.77 0.63 -11.15
C LEU A 116 12.63 -0.65 -11.27
N PHE A 117 13.58 -0.68 -12.21
CA PHE A 117 14.47 -1.82 -12.45
C PHE A 117 15.90 -1.62 -11.92
N TYR A 118 16.15 -0.65 -11.05
CA TYR A 118 17.44 -0.50 -10.38
C TYR A 118 17.74 -1.74 -9.50
N PRO A 119 18.99 -2.23 -9.42
CA PRO A 119 20.23 -1.69 -9.98
C PRO A 119 20.53 -2.06 -11.44
N PHE A 120 19.68 -2.86 -12.09
CA PHE A 120 19.91 -3.34 -13.46
C PHE A 120 19.73 -2.24 -14.52
N SER A 121 18.85 -1.28 -14.27
CA SER A 121 18.65 -0.10 -15.11
C SER A 121 18.42 1.17 -14.28
N PRO A 122 19.10 2.28 -14.59
CA PRO A 122 18.92 3.56 -13.91
C PRO A 122 17.76 4.41 -14.45
N THR A 123 17.02 3.91 -15.46
CA THR A 123 15.91 4.60 -16.13
C THR A 123 14.74 4.82 -15.18
N GLU A 124 14.26 6.06 -15.08
CA GLU A 124 13.10 6.41 -14.24
C GLU A 124 11.79 6.34 -15.04
N TYR A 125 10.75 5.78 -14.43
CA TYR A 125 9.42 5.62 -15.02
C TYR A 125 8.39 6.41 -14.19
N GLY A 126 7.55 7.19 -14.87
CA GLY A 126 6.53 8.04 -14.26
C GLY A 126 5.46 8.42 -15.28
N LEU A 127 4.30 8.92 -14.82
CA LEU A 127 3.23 9.41 -15.68
C LEU A 127 3.34 10.92 -15.92
N PRO A 128 2.91 11.44 -17.09
CA PRO A 128 2.96 12.87 -17.41
C PRO A 128 1.91 13.71 -16.66
N THR A 129 1.13 13.11 -15.76
CA THR A 129 -0.05 13.72 -15.11
C THR A 129 0.18 14.17 -13.66
N GLY A 130 1.36 13.89 -13.09
CA GLY A 130 1.66 14.22 -11.70
C GLY A 130 1.89 15.72 -11.45
N VAL A 131 1.97 16.10 -10.17
CA VAL A 131 2.20 17.49 -9.74
C VAL A 131 3.57 17.66 -9.07
N ALA A 132 4.08 18.90 -9.06
CA ALA A 132 5.25 19.22 -8.25
C ALA A 132 4.89 19.14 -6.75
N THR A 133 5.85 18.78 -5.91
CA THR A 133 5.64 18.68 -4.45
C THR A 133 5.29 20.03 -3.81
N SER A 134 5.71 21.13 -4.41
CA SER A 134 5.36 22.51 -4.01
C SER A 134 4.01 23.00 -4.54
N SER A 135 3.31 22.19 -5.35
CA SER A 135 2.02 22.57 -5.91
C SER A 135 0.95 22.63 -4.82
N LYS A 136 0.08 23.65 -4.88
CA LYS A 136 -1.14 23.72 -4.05
C LYS A 136 -2.07 22.52 -4.22
N TRP A 137 -1.94 21.79 -5.33
CA TRP A 137 -2.73 20.61 -5.64
C TRP A 137 -2.12 19.30 -5.13
N ALA A 138 -0.91 19.32 -4.56
CA ALA A 138 -0.21 18.11 -4.12
C ALA A 138 -1.08 17.26 -3.18
N THR A 139 -1.64 17.86 -2.13
CA THR A 139 -2.51 17.17 -1.17
C THR A 139 -3.78 16.62 -1.84
N SER A 140 -4.41 17.39 -2.73
CA SER A 140 -5.61 16.92 -3.44
C SER A 140 -5.31 15.72 -4.33
N VAL A 141 -4.18 15.75 -5.05
CA VAL A 141 -3.73 14.62 -5.89
C VAL A 141 -3.43 13.40 -5.03
N THR A 142 -2.74 13.57 -3.89
CA THR A 142 -2.51 12.49 -2.92
C THR A 142 -3.81 11.82 -2.52
N VAL A 143 -4.81 12.58 -2.10
CA VAL A 143 -6.12 12.04 -1.67
C VAL A 143 -6.85 11.34 -2.82
N VAL A 144 -6.84 11.92 -4.03
CA VAL A 144 -7.45 11.30 -5.21
C VAL A 144 -6.78 9.97 -5.55
N VAL A 145 -5.44 9.92 -5.53
CA VAL A 145 -4.69 8.68 -5.74
C VAL A 145 -5.04 7.66 -4.66
N THR A 146 -5.09 8.05 -3.38
CA THR A 146 -5.50 7.14 -2.29
C THR A 146 -6.90 6.56 -2.53
N VAL A 147 -7.87 7.37 -2.96
CA VAL A 147 -9.24 6.88 -3.24
C VAL A 147 -9.24 5.87 -4.39
N LEU A 148 -8.45 6.12 -5.44
CA LEU A 148 -8.31 5.19 -6.56
C LEU A 148 -7.61 3.89 -6.13
N GLU A 149 -6.60 3.97 -5.27
CA GLU A 149 -5.93 2.80 -4.69
C GLU A 149 -6.90 1.96 -3.86
N LEU A 150 -7.68 2.59 -2.98
CA LEU A 150 -8.69 1.90 -2.18
C LEU A 150 -9.74 1.21 -3.05
N ALA A 151 -10.21 1.88 -4.10
CA ALA A 151 -11.14 1.27 -5.05
C ALA A 151 -10.52 0.05 -5.75
N ALA A 152 -9.26 0.16 -6.18
CA ALA A 152 -8.54 -0.95 -6.81
C ALA A 152 -8.34 -2.13 -5.84
N LEU A 153 -7.89 -1.86 -4.61
CA LEU A 153 -7.70 -2.88 -3.57
C LEU A 153 -9.02 -3.55 -3.18
N ALA A 154 -10.10 -2.79 -3.04
CA ALA A 154 -11.43 -3.34 -2.79
C ALA A 154 -11.91 -4.25 -3.94
N LEU A 155 -11.72 -3.81 -5.20
CA LEU A 155 -12.05 -4.65 -6.36
C LEU A 155 -11.25 -5.95 -6.38
N VAL A 156 -9.95 -5.89 -6.06
CA VAL A 156 -9.11 -7.08 -5.95
C VAL A 156 -9.61 -7.98 -4.82
N HIS A 157 -9.80 -7.43 -3.62
CA HIS A 157 -10.22 -8.20 -2.45
C HIS A 157 -11.56 -8.91 -2.65
N TYR A 158 -12.57 -8.22 -3.20
CA TYR A 158 -13.92 -8.78 -3.32
C TYR A 158 -14.13 -9.66 -4.55
N PHE A 159 -13.37 -9.46 -5.63
CA PHE A 159 -13.67 -10.12 -6.91
C PHE A 159 -12.51 -10.93 -7.50
N VAL A 160 -11.29 -10.81 -6.98
CA VAL A 160 -10.11 -11.47 -7.55
C VAL A 160 -9.43 -12.39 -6.53
N PHE A 161 -9.03 -11.85 -5.39
CA PHE A 161 -8.26 -12.56 -4.37
C PHE A 161 -8.40 -11.86 -3.01
N ALA A 162 -8.73 -12.63 -1.97
CA ALA A 162 -8.87 -12.12 -0.62
C ALA A 162 -7.50 -11.66 -0.07
N LEU A 163 -7.28 -10.35 -0.02
CA LEU A 163 -6.01 -9.73 0.42
C LEU A 163 -5.58 -10.05 1.87
N ASP A 164 -6.49 -10.55 2.69
CA ASP A 164 -6.30 -11.02 4.06
C ASP A 164 -6.04 -12.53 4.15
N THR A 165 -5.92 -13.22 3.02
CA THR A 165 -5.49 -14.63 2.97
C THR A 165 -4.09 -14.75 3.55
N THR A 166 -3.95 -15.52 4.62
CA THR A 166 -2.67 -15.80 5.26
C THR A 166 -1.75 -16.63 4.37
N PHE A 167 -0.45 -16.57 4.63
CA PHE A 167 0.51 -17.44 3.95
C PHE A 167 0.15 -18.93 4.03
N VAL A 168 -0.31 -19.39 5.19
CA VAL A 168 -0.69 -20.79 5.41
C VAL A 168 -1.88 -21.19 4.52
N GLU A 169 -2.88 -20.31 4.42
CA GLU A 169 -4.04 -20.53 3.55
C GLU A 169 -3.64 -20.50 2.07
N MET A 170 -2.74 -19.59 1.68
CA MET A 170 -2.23 -19.53 0.32
C MET A 170 -1.49 -20.82 -0.06
N MET A 171 -0.63 -21.34 0.83
CA MET A 171 0.09 -22.60 0.63
C MET A 171 -0.86 -23.80 0.50
N ALA A 172 -1.88 -23.84 1.37
CA ALA A 172 -2.93 -24.86 1.29
C ALA A 172 -3.70 -24.81 -0.05
N MET A 173 -3.95 -23.63 -0.60
CA MET A 173 -4.61 -23.47 -1.90
C MET A 173 -3.78 -23.99 -3.08
N VAL A 174 -2.45 -23.95 -2.99
CA VAL A 174 -1.54 -24.45 -4.05
C VAL A 174 -1.05 -25.88 -3.81
N GLY A 175 -1.54 -26.56 -2.77
CA GLY A 175 -1.25 -27.97 -2.50
C GLY A 175 0.19 -28.25 -2.06
N VAL A 176 0.82 -27.28 -1.38
CA VAL A 176 2.19 -27.39 -0.86
C VAL A 176 2.20 -27.23 0.65
#